data_AF-A0A2T6GAU1-F1
#
_entry.id   AF-A0A2T6GAU1-F1
#
_cell.length_a   1.000
_cell.length_b   1.000
_cell.length_c   1.000
_cell.angle_alpha   90.00
_cell.angle_beta   90.00
_cell.angle_gamma   90.00
#
_symmetry.space_group_name_H-M   'P 1'
#
loop_
_entity.id
_entity.type
_entity.pdbx_description
1 polymer ?
#
loop_
_entity_poly.entity_id
_entity_poly.type
_entity_poly.pdbx_seq_one_letter_code
_entity_poly.pdbx_strand_id
1 'polypeptide(L)'
;MTDEGQRLYDKASGPVDFLVRALDDLQAGDGVLGGLIRLTVPADFPTALLASAITSFTQAHTAVRFQIMSTNAVMDLVEDNIDIGVRVGANPTQTAIERRLLDIEWAFYASTSWLERKGRPENISEVEDFISPQPVLRGYLEKHVLGGVSLPAGAIEVDSCNGLQSKTAGLAISTFFGSD
;
A
#
# COMPACT_ATOMS: atom_id res chain seq x y z
N MET A 1 10.23 -21.29 -10.94
CA MET A 1 9.17 -21.47 -11.95
C MET A 1 9.83 -21.49 -13.31
N THR A 2 9.36 -22.27 -14.29
CA THR A 2 9.90 -22.22 -15.66
C THR A 2 9.22 -21.09 -16.43
N ASP A 3 9.90 -20.55 -17.45
CA ASP A 3 9.38 -19.45 -18.27
C ASP A 3 8.05 -19.82 -18.97
N GLU A 4 7.90 -21.09 -19.33
CA GLU A 4 6.66 -21.65 -19.88
C GLU A 4 5.54 -21.69 -18.84
N GLY A 5 5.87 -21.94 -17.58
CA GLY A 5 4.91 -21.95 -16.47
C GLY A 5 4.38 -20.56 -16.15
N GLN A 6 5.24 -19.53 -16.20
CA GLN A 6 4.82 -18.13 -16.02
C GLN A 6 3.88 -17.69 -17.15
N ARG A 7 4.25 -17.98 -18.41
CA ARG A 7 3.42 -17.62 -19.57
C ARG A 7 2.05 -18.31 -19.58
N LEU A 8 1.97 -19.56 -19.10
CA LEU A 8 0.69 -20.25 -18.95
C LEU A 8 -0.15 -19.61 -17.84
N TYR A 9 0.48 -19.29 -16.70
CA TYR A 9 -0.19 -18.63 -15.58
C TYR A 9 -0.78 -17.29 -16.01
N ASP A 10 0.03 -16.41 -16.61
CA ASP A 10 -0.38 -15.05 -17.02
C ASP A 10 -1.56 -15.09 -18.01
N LYS A 11 -1.60 -16.10 -18.90
CA LYS A 11 -2.68 -16.25 -19.89
C LYS A 11 -3.93 -16.92 -19.35
N ALA A 12 -3.81 -17.79 -18.35
CA ALA A 12 -4.90 -18.62 -17.87
C ALA A 12 -5.58 -18.08 -16.61
N SER A 13 -4.85 -17.35 -15.75
CA SER A 13 -5.36 -16.85 -14.46
C SER A 13 -6.62 -15.99 -14.63
N GLY A 14 -6.56 -14.99 -15.51
CA GLY A 14 -7.69 -14.10 -15.82
C GLY A 14 -8.95 -14.82 -16.28
N PRO A 15 -8.90 -15.59 -17.39
CA PRO A 15 -10.06 -16.32 -17.91
C PRO A 15 -10.62 -17.37 -16.95
N VAL A 16 -9.76 -18.05 -16.19
CA VAL A 16 -10.19 -19.04 -15.19
C VAL A 16 -10.91 -18.35 -14.03
N ASP A 17 -10.35 -17.24 -13.52
CA ASP A 17 -10.99 -16.45 -12.47
C ASP A 17 -12.35 -15.89 -12.92
N PHE A 18 -12.46 -15.43 -14.16
CA PHE A 18 -13.73 -14.99 -14.73
C PHE A 18 -14.77 -16.11 -14.74
N LEU A 19 -14.39 -17.32 -15.17
CA LEU A 19 -15.29 -18.48 -15.16
C LEU A 19 -15.71 -18.88 -13.74
N VAL A 20 -14.78 -18.84 -12.79
CA VAL A 20 -15.08 -19.10 -11.37
C VAL A 20 -16.09 -18.09 -10.84
N ARG A 21 -15.91 -16.79 -11.10
CA ARG A 21 -16.86 -15.74 -10.70
C ARG A 21 -18.23 -15.94 -11.32
N ALA A 22 -18.29 -16.25 -12.61
CA ALA A 22 -19.56 -16.51 -13.28
C ALA A 22 -20.30 -17.73 -12.70
N LEU A 23 -19.56 -18.76 -12.24
CA LEU A 23 -20.15 -19.91 -11.54
C LEU A 23 -20.60 -19.55 -10.11
N ASP A 24 -19.81 -18.75 -9.39
CA ASP A 24 -20.17 -18.24 -8.06
C ASP A 24 -21.46 -17.39 -8.14
N ASP A 25 -21.60 -16.53 -9.17
CA ASP A 25 -22.80 -15.71 -9.41
C ASP A 25 -24.05 -16.56 -9.67
N LEU A 26 -23.91 -17.70 -10.36
CA LEU A 26 -25.00 -18.64 -10.57
C LEU A 26 -25.38 -19.40 -9.28
N GLN A 27 -24.40 -19.64 -8.38
CA GLN A 27 -24.62 -20.25 -7.07
C GLN A 27 -25.17 -19.25 -6.04
N ALA A 28 -24.96 -17.94 -6.24
CA ALA A 28 -25.50 -16.87 -5.42
C ALA A 28 -27.03 -16.70 -5.55
N GLY A 29 -27.72 -17.58 -6.27
CA GLY A 29 -29.19 -17.67 -6.35
C GLY A 29 -29.91 -17.77 -5.00
N ASP A 30 -29.19 -18.08 -3.91
CA ASP A 30 -29.71 -18.10 -2.53
C ASP A 30 -29.50 -16.77 -1.76
N GLY A 31 -28.97 -15.71 -2.39
CA GLY A 31 -28.79 -14.38 -1.78
C GLY A 31 -27.64 -14.27 -0.79
N VAL A 32 -26.79 -15.30 -0.67
CA VAL A 32 -25.59 -15.31 0.18
C VAL A 32 -24.42 -14.68 -0.58
N LEU A 33 -23.86 -13.59 -0.05
CA LEU A 33 -22.64 -12.99 -0.57
C LEU A 33 -21.46 -13.93 -0.34
N GLY A 34 -20.74 -14.30 -1.41
CA GLY A 34 -19.61 -15.24 -1.37
C GLY A 34 -18.60 -14.99 -2.49
N GLY A 35 -17.48 -15.73 -2.44
CA GLY A 35 -16.41 -15.64 -3.44
C GLY A 35 -15.09 -15.08 -2.91
N LEU A 36 -14.11 -14.92 -3.79
CA LEU A 36 -12.79 -14.38 -3.46
C LEU A 36 -12.68 -12.90 -3.83
N ILE A 37 -12.35 -12.07 -2.85
CA ILE A 37 -12.02 -10.64 -3.02
C ILE A 37 -10.51 -10.46 -3.00
N ARG A 38 -9.95 -9.86 -4.05
CA ARG A 38 -8.53 -9.53 -4.16
C ARG A 38 -8.30 -8.06 -3.83
N LEU A 39 -7.55 -7.82 -2.76
CA LEU A 39 -7.30 -6.50 -2.20
C LEU A 39 -5.81 -6.20 -2.22
N THR A 40 -5.41 -5.05 -2.74
CA THR A 40 -4.07 -4.49 -2.53
C THR A 40 -4.12 -3.28 -1.62
N VAL A 41 -3.16 -3.18 -0.71
CA VAL A 41 -2.99 -2.07 0.23
C VAL A 41 -1.53 -1.61 0.23
N PRO A 42 -1.24 -0.36 0.64
CA PRO A 42 0.14 0.07 0.83
C PRO A 42 0.88 -0.85 1.81
N ALA A 43 2.18 -1.06 1.59
CA ALA A 43 3.00 -1.92 2.43
C ALA A 43 2.97 -1.50 3.91
N ASP A 44 2.83 -0.19 4.15
CA ASP A 44 2.79 0.44 5.48
C ASP A 44 1.34 0.69 5.98
N PHE A 45 0.33 0.07 5.36
CA PHE A 45 -1.07 0.23 5.79
C PHE A 45 -1.30 -0.33 7.20
N PRO A 46 -2.21 0.25 8.03
CA PRO A 46 -2.39 -0.20 9.40
C PRO A 46 -2.96 -1.62 9.46
N THR A 47 -2.09 -2.60 9.74
CA THR A 47 -2.46 -4.03 9.76
C THR A 47 -3.60 -4.31 10.74
N ALA A 48 -3.65 -3.63 11.89
CA ALA A 48 -4.72 -3.79 12.86
C ALA A 48 -6.09 -3.33 12.34
N LEU A 49 -6.14 -2.17 11.66
CA LEU A 49 -7.35 -1.65 11.03
C LEU A 49 -7.85 -2.59 9.94
N LEU A 50 -6.92 -3.04 9.09
CA LEU A 50 -7.23 -3.97 8.01
C LEU A 50 -7.77 -5.30 8.54
N ALA A 51 -7.09 -5.89 9.52
CA ALA A 51 -7.50 -7.15 10.13
C ALA A 51 -8.88 -7.04 10.81
N SER A 52 -9.16 -5.93 11.50
CA SER A 52 -10.47 -5.67 12.12
C SER A 52 -11.59 -5.61 11.06
N ALA A 53 -11.38 -4.84 9.99
CA ALA A 53 -12.35 -4.70 8.91
C ALA A 53 -12.65 -6.02 8.20
N ILE A 54 -11.61 -6.79 7.84
CA ILE A 54 -11.76 -8.10 7.19
C ILE A 54 -12.46 -9.08 8.13
N THR A 55 -12.06 -9.13 9.40
CA THR A 55 -12.66 -10.05 10.38
C THR A 55 -14.14 -9.75 10.54
N SER A 56 -14.51 -8.48 10.71
CA SER A 56 -15.93 -8.09 10.80
C SER A 56 -16.70 -8.46 9.54
N PHE A 57 -16.14 -8.21 8.35
CA PHE A 57 -16.80 -8.51 7.08
C PHE A 57 -17.00 -10.02 6.85
N THR A 58 -15.95 -10.80 7.07
CA THR A 58 -15.98 -12.27 6.90
C THR A 58 -16.84 -12.99 7.94
N GLN A 59 -17.02 -12.41 9.13
CA GLN A 59 -18.00 -12.90 10.11
C GLN A 59 -19.45 -12.67 9.64
N ALA A 60 -19.72 -11.54 8.98
CA ALA A 60 -21.04 -11.25 8.43
C ALA A 60 -21.32 -12.04 7.13
N HIS A 61 -20.27 -12.36 6.36
CA HIS A 61 -20.34 -13.03 5.07
C HIS A 61 -19.37 -14.22 5.02
N THR A 62 -19.78 -15.33 5.60
CA THR A 62 -18.92 -16.51 5.83
C THR A 62 -18.45 -17.21 4.56
N ALA A 63 -19.13 -17.00 3.43
CA ALA A 63 -18.73 -17.52 2.13
C ALA A 63 -17.69 -16.63 1.40
N VAL A 64 -17.36 -15.45 1.96
CA VAL A 64 -16.36 -14.54 1.39
C VAL A 64 -14.97 -14.89 1.91
N ARG A 65 -14.00 -14.86 1.00
CA ARG A 65 -12.56 -15.00 1.30
C ARG A 65 -11.81 -13.79 0.77
N PHE A 66 -10.69 -13.46 1.40
CA PHE A 66 -9.79 -12.38 0.96
C PHE A 66 -8.43 -12.93 0.56
N GLN A 67 -7.90 -12.41 -0.54
CA GLN A 67 -6.47 -12.48 -0.88
C GLN A 67 -5.92 -11.06 -0.83
N ILE A 68 -4.89 -10.86 -0.01
CA ILE A 68 -4.40 -9.51 0.33
C ILE A 68 -2.94 -9.38 -0.07
N MET A 69 -2.63 -8.31 -0.79
CA MET A 69 -1.27 -7.95 -1.19
C MET A 69 -0.91 -6.62 -0.55
N SER A 70 -0.01 -6.68 0.46
CA SER A 70 0.56 -5.49 1.08
C SER A 70 1.82 -5.10 0.31
N THR A 71 1.69 -4.13 -0.60
CA THR A 71 2.76 -3.76 -1.53
C THR A 71 2.60 -2.32 -1.98
N ASN A 72 3.72 -1.63 -2.14
CA ASN A 72 3.78 -0.29 -2.71
C ASN A 72 4.12 -0.32 -4.21
N ALA A 73 4.28 -1.51 -4.80
CA ALA A 73 4.37 -1.67 -6.25
C ALA A 73 3.14 -1.06 -6.96
N VAL A 74 3.40 -0.40 -8.08
CA VAL A 74 2.35 0.06 -8.99
C VAL A 74 1.78 -1.17 -9.69
N MET A 75 0.50 -1.44 -9.40
CA MET A 75 -0.24 -2.59 -9.94
C MET A 75 -1.39 -2.10 -10.81
N ASP A 76 -1.67 -2.82 -11.89
CA ASP A 76 -2.84 -2.59 -12.73
C ASP A 76 -3.99 -3.45 -12.19
N LEU A 77 -5.07 -2.82 -11.74
CA LEU A 77 -6.17 -3.56 -11.11
C LEU A 77 -6.83 -4.56 -12.06
N VAL A 78 -6.80 -4.31 -13.37
CA VAL A 78 -7.39 -5.20 -14.37
C VAL A 78 -6.43 -6.32 -14.73
N GLU A 79 -5.20 -5.99 -15.10
CA GLU A 79 -4.21 -7.02 -15.51
C GLU A 79 -3.79 -7.92 -14.35
N ASP A 80 -3.66 -7.37 -13.13
CA ASP A 80 -3.30 -8.12 -11.93
C ASP A 80 -4.51 -8.77 -11.22
N ASN A 81 -5.71 -8.67 -11.82
CA ASN A 81 -6.94 -9.29 -11.34
C ASN A 81 -7.32 -8.85 -9.90
N ILE A 82 -7.19 -7.55 -9.60
CA ILE A 82 -7.43 -6.97 -8.27
C ILE A 82 -8.80 -6.30 -8.24
N ASP A 83 -9.61 -6.63 -7.24
CA ASP A 83 -10.95 -6.06 -7.10
C ASP A 83 -10.93 -4.70 -6.41
N ILE A 84 -10.04 -4.53 -5.43
CA ILE A 84 -9.96 -3.30 -4.62
C ILE A 84 -8.49 -2.89 -4.46
N GLY A 85 -8.19 -1.64 -4.81
CA GLY A 85 -6.91 -1.01 -4.53
C GLY A 85 -7.05 0.12 -3.51
N VAL A 86 -6.39 -0.02 -2.36
CA VAL A 86 -6.18 1.09 -1.43
C VAL A 86 -4.83 1.72 -1.77
N ARG A 87 -4.80 3.03 -2.03
CA ARG A 87 -3.59 3.75 -2.42
C ARG A 87 -3.53 5.13 -1.76
N VAL A 88 -2.31 5.61 -1.58
CA VAL A 88 -2.03 6.99 -1.12
C VAL A 88 -2.01 7.88 -2.34
N GLY A 89 -2.87 8.90 -2.35
CA GLY A 89 -3.05 9.78 -3.49
C GLY A 89 -3.85 9.14 -4.62
N ALA A 90 -4.51 10.00 -5.41
CA ALA A 90 -5.22 9.56 -6.62
C ALA A 90 -4.21 9.28 -7.73
N ASN A 91 -4.43 8.20 -8.48
CA ASN A 91 -3.67 7.94 -9.70
C ASN A 91 -4.62 8.05 -10.90
N PRO A 92 -4.61 9.17 -11.64
CA PRO A 92 -5.65 9.48 -12.63
C PRO A 92 -5.63 8.59 -13.87
N THR A 93 -4.65 7.69 -14.01
CA THR A 93 -4.48 6.87 -15.22
C THR A 93 -5.28 5.58 -15.24
N GLN A 94 -5.84 5.12 -14.12
CA GLN A 94 -6.69 3.91 -14.11
C GLN A 94 -8.17 4.29 -14.14
N THR A 95 -8.94 3.63 -15.00
CA THR A 95 -10.41 3.71 -14.99
C THR A 95 -10.94 2.98 -13.76
N ALA A 96 -10.94 3.67 -12.61
CA ALA A 96 -11.42 3.16 -11.34
C ALA A 96 -12.40 4.15 -10.70
N ILE A 97 -13.33 3.62 -9.90
CA ILE A 97 -14.15 4.45 -9.02
C ILE A 97 -13.32 4.71 -7.76
N GLU A 98 -12.96 5.97 -7.54
CA GLU A 98 -12.19 6.38 -6.37
C GLU A 98 -13.11 6.85 -5.24
N ARG A 99 -12.83 6.38 -4.01
CA ARG A 99 -13.50 6.85 -2.80
C ARG A 99 -12.47 7.10 -1.70
N ARG A 100 -12.55 8.28 -1.07
CA ARG A 100 -11.76 8.58 0.12
C ARG A 100 -12.09 7.57 1.22
N LEU A 101 -11.08 6.87 1.71
CA LEU A 101 -11.20 5.84 2.74
C LEU A 101 -10.91 6.40 4.14
N LEU A 102 -9.74 7.03 4.30
CA LEU A 102 -9.27 7.59 5.56
C LEU A 102 -8.25 8.70 5.28
N ASP A 103 -7.97 9.49 6.31
CA ASP A 103 -6.88 10.46 6.31
C ASP A 103 -5.64 9.84 6.94
N ILE A 104 -4.48 10.25 6.43
CA ILE A 104 -3.18 9.76 6.89
C ILE A 104 -2.33 10.97 7.26
N GLU A 105 -1.74 10.91 8.45
CA GLU A 105 -0.76 11.91 8.88
C GLU A 105 0.64 11.46 8.50
N TRP A 106 1.48 12.43 8.15
CA TRP A 106 2.87 12.21 7.78
C TRP A 106 3.79 12.81 8.83
N ALA A 107 4.82 12.07 9.21
CA ALA A 107 5.82 12.55 10.15
C ALA A 107 7.23 12.13 9.71
N PHE A 108 8.21 12.93 10.12
CA PHE A 108 9.61 12.57 10.00
C PHE A 108 10.05 11.75 11.20
N TYR A 109 10.82 10.69 10.93
CA TYR A 109 11.34 9.76 11.91
C TYR A 109 12.84 9.63 11.78
N ALA A 110 13.52 9.58 12.93
CA ALA A 110 14.93 9.24 13.04
C ALA A 110 15.13 8.40 14.32
N SER A 111 16.16 7.55 14.33
CA SER A 111 16.51 6.85 15.57
C SER A 111 17.03 7.84 16.62
N THR A 112 16.81 7.55 17.90
CA THR A 112 17.35 8.36 19.01
C THR A 112 18.85 8.56 18.87
N SER A 113 19.58 7.51 18.50
CA SER A 113 21.04 7.58 18.29
C SER A 113 21.44 8.56 17.18
N TRP A 114 20.62 8.70 16.14
CA TRP A 114 20.87 9.66 15.06
C TRP A 114 20.65 11.09 15.55
N LEU A 115 19.55 11.32 16.27
CA LEU A 115 19.23 12.63 16.86
C LEU A 115 20.27 13.08 17.87
N GLU A 116 20.82 12.18 18.68
CA GLU A 116 21.91 12.50 19.62
C GLU A 116 23.21 12.92 18.91
N ARG A 117 23.50 12.35 17.73
CA ARG A 117 24.72 12.64 16.96
C ARG A 117 24.58 13.88 16.07
N LYS A 118 23.43 14.05 15.43
CA LYS A 118 23.19 15.06 14.38
C LYS A 118 22.33 16.24 14.85
N GLY A 119 21.66 16.10 15.99
CA GLY A 119 20.67 17.06 16.46
C GLY A 119 19.33 16.94 15.71
N ARG A 120 18.38 17.80 16.09
CA ARG A 120 17.12 17.96 15.35
C ARG A 120 17.34 19.01 14.25
N PRO A 121 17.17 18.66 12.97
CA PRO A 121 17.30 19.65 11.89
C PRO A 121 16.17 20.68 11.97
N GLU A 122 16.48 21.94 11.70
CA GLU A 122 15.49 23.01 11.56
C GLU A 122 14.90 23.04 10.14
N ASN A 123 15.68 22.62 9.14
CA ASN A 123 15.25 22.52 7.76
C ASN A 123 15.59 21.14 7.17
N ILE A 124 14.64 20.56 6.44
CA ILE A 124 14.84 19.27 5.79
C ILE A 124 15.97 19.30 4.76
N SER A 125 16.21 20.43 4.10
CA SER A 125 17.27 20.57 3.08
C SER A 125 18.69 20.38 3.61
N GLU A 126 18.89 20.45 4.93
CA GLU A 126 20.19 20.30 5.58
C GLU A 126 20.53 18.83 5.88
N VAL A 127 19.59 17.91 5.63
CA VAL A 127 19.73 16.51 5.98
C VAL A 127 20.43 15.74 4.87
N GLU A 128 21.70 15.42 5.09
CA GLU A 128 22.52 14.62 4.17
C GLU A 128 22.16 13.12 4.22
N ASP A 129 21.83 12.61 5.42
CA ASP A 129 21.52 11.19 5.66
C ASP A 129 20.01 10.90 5.48
N PHE A 130 19.40 11.46 4.44
CA PHE A 130 17.97 11.27 4.17
C PHE A 130 17.71 9.88 3.58
N ILE A 131 16.63 9.25 4.01
CA ILE A 131 16.14 7.98 3.48
C ILE A 131 14.93 8.33 2.62
N SER A 132 15.10 8.22 1.30
CA SER A 132 14.08 8.63 0.36
C SER A 132 12.99 7.56 0.25
N PRO A 133 11.71 7.95 0.22
CA PRO A 133 10.67 7.08 -0.32
C PRO A 133 10.86 6.92 -1.83
N GLN A 134 10.17 5.94 -2.42
CA GLN A 134 10.12 5.75 -3.87
C GLN A 134 9.69 7.01 -4.63
N PRO A 135 10.11 7.19 -5.90
CA PRO A 135 9.87 8.41 -6.68
C PRO A 135 8.40 8.85 -6.77
N VAL A 136 7.47 7.88 -6.89
CA VAL A 136 6.03 8.18 -6.97
C VAL A 136 5.52 8.79 -5.67
N LEU A 137 5.83 8.15 -4.54
CA LEU A 137 5.42 8.66 -3.23
C LEU A 137 6.15 9.97 -2.91
N ARG A 138 7.43 10.07 -3.25
CA ARG A 138 8.22 11.30 -3.10
C ARG A 138 7.55 12.49 -3.78
N GLY A 139 7.19 12.36 -5.06
CA GLY A 139 6.53 13.41 -5.82
C GLY A 139 5.17 13.78 -5.24
N TYR A 140 4.41 12.79 -4.74
CA TYR A 140 3.18 13.04 -4.00
C TYR A 140 3.41 13.86 -2.74
N LEU A 141 4.40 13.49 -1.91
CA LEU A 141 4.72 14.17 -0.66
C LEU A 141 5.16 15.61 -0.89
N GLU A 142 6.12 15.83 -1.77
CA GLU A 142 6.63 17.17 -2.09
C GLU A 142 5.48 18.08 -2.55
N LYS A 143 4.59 17.57 -3.42
CA LYS A 143 3.48 18.36 -3.99
C LYS A 143 2.30 18.57 -3.05
N HIS A 144 1.88 17.53 -2.32
CA HIS A 144 0.60 17.51 -1.62
C HIS A 144 0.70 17.55 -0.10
N VAL A 145 1.86 17.18 0.47
CA VAL A 145 2.05 17.12 1.93
C VAL A 145 3.00 18.20 2.42
N LEU A 146 4.09 18.44 1.70
CA LEU A 146 5.16 19.36 2.09
C LEU A 146 5.04 20.75 1.43
N GLY A 147 3.91 21.05 0.77
CA GLY A 147 3.63 22.38 0.22
C GLY A 147 4.64 22.84 -0.85
N GLY A 148 5.20 21.91 -1.63
CA GLY A 148 6.20 22.18 -2.67
C GLY A 148 7.65 22.12 -2.19
N VAL A 149 7.91 21.84 -0.91
CA VAL A 149 9.27 21.67 -0.39
C VAL A 149 9.87 20.37 -0.96
N SER A 150 11.00 20.50 -1.65
CA SER A 150 11.77 19.35 -2.15
C SER A 150 12.43 18.62 -0.99
N LEU A 151 12.34 17.29 -1.01
CA LEU A 151 13.10 16.46 -0.10
C LEU A 151 14.60 16.44 -0.51
N PRO A 152 15.53 16.14 0.39
CA PRO A 152 16.94 15.92 0.05
C PRO A 152 17.12 14.72 -0.86
N ALA A 153 18.26 14.63 -1.52
CA ALA A 153 18.67 13.38 -2.15
C ALA A 153 18.86 12.32 -1.04
N GLY A 154 18.22 11.16 -1.19
CA GLY A 154 18.42 10.06 -0.26
C GLY A 154 19.59 9.19 -0.71
N ALA A 155 20.51 8.87 0.21
CA ALA A 155 21.55 7.86 -0.06
C ALA A 155 20.96 6.44 -0.11
N ILE A 156 19.78 6.26 0.48
CA ILE A 156 19.03 5.01 0.51
C ILE A 156 17.60 5.33 0.06
N GLU A 157 17.10 4.53 -0.88
CA GLU A 157 15.69 4.52 -1.26
C GLU A 157 15.00 3.30 -0.65
N VAL A 158 13.80 3.48 -0.13
CA VAL A 158 13.01 2.40 0.49
C VAL A 158 11.61 2.34 -0.08
N ASP A 159 11.15 1.12 -0.30
CA ASP A 159 9.77 0.85 -0.71
C ASP A 159 8.81 0.94 0.48
N SER A 160 9.24 0.53 1.67
CA SER A 160 8.45 0.55 2.90
C SER A 160 9.32 0.97 4.07
N CYS A 161 8.75 1.77 4.97
CA CYS A 161 9.45 2.23 6.18
C CYS A 161 9.22 1.30 7.38
N ASN A 162 8.40 0.24 7.23
CA ASN A 162 8.17 -0.75 8.27
C ASN A 162 9.48 -1.35 8.79
N GLY A 163 9.69 -1.28 10.10
CA GLY A 163 10.88 -1.81 10.77
C GLY A 163 12.13 -0.93 10.72
N LEU A 164 12.17 0.09 9.85
CA LEU A 164 13.30 1.05 9.78
C LEU A 164 13.18 2.20 10.78
N GLN A 165 11.97 2.51 11.24
CA GLN A 165 11.69 3.64 12.14
C GLN A 165 12.52 3.63 13.45
N SER A 166 12.88 2.44 13.98
CA SER A 166 13.58 2.33 15.27
C SER A 166 15.09 2.17 15.20
N LYS A 167 15.66 1.88 14.02
CA LYS A 167 17.08 1.48 13.89
C LYS A 167 17.86 2.20 12.81
N THR A 168 17.28 3.16 12.10
CA THR A 168 18.00 3.75 10.97
C THR A 168 18.97 4.85 11.38
N ALA A 169 20.13 4.87 10.72
CA ALA A 169 21.15 5.90 10.84
C ALA A 169 20.84 7.14 9.98
N GLY A 170 19.56 7.43 9.73
CA GLY A 170 19.12 8.53 8.87
C GLY A 170 17.73 9.03 9.25
N LEU A 171 17.28 10.07 8.54
CA LEU A 171 15.95 10.64 8.67
C LEU A 171 15.06 10.11 7.53
N ALA A 172 13.90 9.56 7.88
CA ALA A 172 12.88 9.12 6.93
C ALA A 172 11.59 9.91 7.11
N ILE A 173 10.73 9.90 6.10
CA ILE A 173 9.33 10.32 6.21
C ILE A 173 8.45 9.07 6.11
N SER A 174 7.48 8.95 7.01
CA SER A 174 6.57 7.81 7.05
C SER A 174 5.19 8.26 7.50
N THR A 175 4.19 7.45 7.18
CA THR A 175 2.84 7.61 7.71
C THR A 175 2.84 7.31 9.21
N PHE A 176 2.13 8.13 9.97
CA PHE A 176 1.78 7.88 11.36
C PHE A 176 0.31 7.52 11.43
N PHE A 177 0.04 6.41 12.10
CA PHE A 177 -1.32 6.05 12.50
C PHE A 177 -1.27 6.03 14.01
N GLY A 178 -1.88 7.03 14.65
CA GLY A 178 -1.90 7.17 16.10
C GLY A 178 -2.26 5.83 16.75
N SER A 179 -1.34 5.31 17.56
CA SER A 179 -1.68 4.30 18.55
C SER A 179 -2.28 5.04 19.73
N ASP A 180 -3.59 4.88 19.94
CA ASP A 180 -4.21 5.14 21.25
C ASP A 180 -3.49 4.34 22.36
#